data_AF-H6R471-F1
#
_entry.id   AF-H6R471-F1
#
_cell.length_a   1.000
_cell.length_b   1.000
_cell.length_c   1.000
_cell.angle_alpha   90.00
_cell.angle_beta   90.00
_cell.angle_gamma   90.00
#
_symmetry.space_group_name_H-M   'P 1'
#
loop_
_entity.id
_entity.type
_entity.pdbx_description
1 polymer ?
#
loop_
_entity_poly.entity_id
_entity_poly.type
_entity_poly.pdbx_seq_one_letter_code
_entity_poly.pdbx_strand_id
1 'polypeptide(L)'
;MADVISALVIAAGVAAAFFGALRLLDRNTVHPVGSVPVGDILRRCEQELLDASMWPINWPHDAPAGGEMSVPAARQVMRTHLTCDLYSCARKRIAYRTLAGAGVLIPDSRGERFVR
;
A
#
# COMPACT_ATOMS: atom_id res chain seq x y z
N MET A 1 37.77 17.46 -43.53
CA MET A 1 36.29 17.49 -43.51
C MET A 1 35.69 16.09 -43.46
N ALA A 2 36.18 15.13 -44.25
CA ALA A 2 35.69 13.74 -44.23
C ALA A 2 35.85 13.03 -42.87
N ASP A 3 36.91 13.32 -42.12
CA ASP A 3 37.15 12.71 -40.80
C ASP A 3 36.16 13.17 -39.72
N VAL A 4 35.76 14.45 -39.78
CA VAL A 4 34.78 15.04 -38.84
C VAL A 4 33.38 14.50 -39.12
N ILE A 5 33.03 14.32 -40.39
CA ILE A 5 31.76 13.73 -40.81
C ILE A 5 31.70 12.26 -40.36
N SER A 6 32.79 11.51 -40.56
CA SER A 6 32.87 10.10 -40.14
C SER A 6 32.74 9.94 -38.62
N ALA A 7 33.40 10.80 -37.84
CA ALA A 7 33.29 10.80 -36.39
C ALA A 7 31.86 11.08 -35.90
N LEU A 8 31.14 12.03 -36.54
CA LEU A 8 29.76 12.34 -36.19
C LEU A 8 28.80 11.18 -36.48
N VAL A 9 28.96 10.50 -37.62
CA VAL A 9 28.12 9.35 -37.99
C VAL A 9 28.31 8.20 -37.00
N ILE A 10 29.56 7.92 -36.62
CA ILE A 10 29.87 6.87 -35.63
C ILE A 10 29.26 7.23 -34.27
N ALA A 11 29.45 8.47 -33.81
CA ALA A 11 28.90 8.91 -32.53
C ALA A 11 27.37 8.82 -32.49
N ALA A 12 26.70 9.22 -33.57
CA ALA A 12 25.24 9.10 -33.70
C ALA A 12 24.78 7.64 -33.69
N GLY A 13 25.50 6.75 -34.40
CA GLY A 13 25.21 5.32 -34.42
C GLY A 13 25.36 4.65 -33.06
N VAL A 14 26.44 4.98 -32.34
CA VAL A 14 26.68 4.49 -30.96
C VAL A 14 25.61 5.00 -30.01
N ALA A 15 25.24 6.28 -30.09
CA ALA A 15 24.17 6.84 -29.27
C ALA A 15 22.83 6.15 -29.57
N ALA A 16 22.47 5.98 -30.84
CA ALA A 16 21.24 5.30 -31.23
C ALA A 16 21.20 3.85 -30.72
N ALA A 17 22.31 3.11 -30.85
CA ALA A 17 22.42 1.75 -30.32
C ALA A 17 22.31 1.71 -28.79
N PHE A 18 22.96 2.63 -28.09
CA PHE A 18 22.91 2.72 -26.62
C PHE A 18 21.50 3.05 -26.11
N PHE A 19 20.85 4.08 -26.66
CA PHE A 19 19.48 4.44 -26.28
C PHE A 19 18.46 3.37 -26.70
N GLY A 20 18.66 2.71 -27.85
CA GLY A 20 17.85 1.56 -28.27
C GLY A 20 18.00 0.38 -27.30
N ALA A 21 19.23 0.06 -26.88
CA ALA A 21 19.49 -1.00 -25.90
C ALA A 21 18.85 -0.68 -24.54
N LEU A 22 18.90 0.58 -24.07
CA LEU A 22 18.20 0.99 -22.85
C LEU A 22 16.69 0.77 -22.95
N ARG A 23 16.09 1.00 -24.12
CA ARG A 23 14.66 0.72 -24.35
C ARG A 23 14.35 -0.78 -24.41
N LEU A 24 15.26 -1.61 -24.90
CA LEU A 24 15.11 -3.08 -24.88
C LEU A 24 15.31 -3.69 -23.48
N LEU A 25 16.13 -3.03 -22.64
CA LEU A 25 16.35 -3.42 -21.24
C LEU A 25 15.23 -2.96 -20.32
N ASP A 26 14.41 -1.98 -20.73
CA ASP A 26 13.21 -1.53 -20.02
C ASP A 26 12.07 -2.57 -20.11
N ARG A 27 12.22 -3.64 -19.33
CA ARG A 27 11.28 -4.76 -19.24
C ARG A 27 10.02 -4.43 -18.41
N ASN A 28 9.88 -3.19 -17.95
CA ASN A 28 8.83 -2.78 -17.02
C ASN A 28 7.45 -2.60 -17.67
N THR A 29 7.31 -2.91 -18.97
CA THR A 29 6.06 -2.72 -19.73
C THR A 29 5.31 -4.02 -20.00
N VAL A 30 5.93 -5.18 -19.75
CA VAL A 30 5.30 -6.50 -19.96
C VAL A 30 4.98 -7.12 -18.60
N HIS A 31 3.87 -6.68 -18.03
CA HIS A 31 3.27 -7.30 -16.85
C HIS A 31 2.27 -8.38 -17.32
N PRO A 32 2.29 -9.61 -16.77
CA PRO A 32 1.27 -10.60 -17.11
C PRO A 32 -0.12 -10.03 -16.82
N VAL A 33 -1.10 -10.37 -17.65
CA VAL A 33 -2.48 -9.89 -17.53
C VAL A 33 -2.99 -10.20 -16.11
N GLY A 34 -3.39 -9.17 -15.38
CA GLY A 34 -3.85 -9.26 -13.99
C GLY A 34 -2.78 -9.02 -12.92
N SER A 35 -1.51 -8.83 -13.29
CA SER A 35 -0.50 -8.34 -12.34
C SER A 35 -0.56 -6.82 -12.21
N VAL A 36 -0.29 -6.34 -11.00
CA VAL A 36 -0.22 -4.91 -10.68
C VAL A 36 1.26 -4.51 -10.64
N PRO A 37 1.69 -3.48 -11.38
CA PRO A 37 3.08 -3.04 -11.36
C PRO A 37 3.44 -2.54 -9.95
N VAL A 38 4.67 -2.85 -9.51
CA VAL A 38 5.16 -2.45 -8.19
C VAL A 38 5.08 -0.92 -8.00
N GLY A 39 5.30 -0.15 -9.07
CA GLY A 39 5.15 1.30 -9.04
C GLY A 39 3.74 1.76 -8.63
N ASP A 40 2.68 1.08 -9.10
CA ASP A 40 1.31 1.40 -8.70
C ASP A 40 1.01 1.01 -7.26
N ILE A 41 1.58 -0.11 -6.79
CA ILE A 41 1.48 -0.53 -5.39
C ILE A 41 2.14 0.52 -4.48
N LEU A 42 3.36 0.94 -4.81
CA LEU A 42 4.10 1.93 -4.03
C LEU A 42 3.39 3.29 -4.04
N ARG A 43 2.91 3.74 -5.21
CA ARG A 43 2.12 4.97 -5.35
C ARG A 43 0.85 4.92 -4.50
N ARG A 44 0.16 3.77 -4.48
CA ARG A 44 -1.01 3.58 -3.61
C ARG A 44 -0.63 3.64 -2.13
N CYS A 45 0.45 2.97 -1.71
CA CYS A 45 0.91 3.01 -0.33
C CYS A 45 1.31 4.42 0.11
N GLU A 46 1.97 5.20 -0.75
CA GLU A 46 2.32 6.59 -0.49
C GLU A 46 1.08 7.45 -0.31
N GLN A 47 0.07 7.27 -1.17
CA GLN A 47 -1.19 7.99 -1.03
C GLN A 47 -1.94 7.61 0.26
N GLU A 48 -1.95 6.34 0.64
CA GLU A 48 -2.51 5.87 1.91
C GLU A 48 -1.76 6.46 3.12
N LEU A 49 -0.44 6.64 3.04
CA LEU A 49 0.37 7.31 4.07
C LEU A 49 0.05 8.81 4.16
N LEU A 50 -0.10 9.50 3.03
CA LEU A 50 -0.50 10.91 2.99
C LEU A 50 -1.91 11.11 3.54
N ASP A 51 -2.86 10.24 3.15
CA ASP A 51 -4.22 10.23 3.70
C ASP A 51 -4.21 10.00 5.21
N ALA A 52 -3.35 9.11 5.71
CA ALA A 52 -3.16 8.89 7.15
C ALA A 52 -2.51 10.10 7.84
N SER A 53 -1.63 10.85 7.17
CA SER A 53 -0.99 12.04 7.73
C SER A 53 -1.96 13.23 7.91
N MET A 54 -3.08 13.25 7.18
CA MET A 54 -4.14 14.25 7.31
C MET A 54 -5.05 14.00 8.52
N TRP A 55 -4.91 12.87 9.20
CA TRP A 55 -5.76 12.54 10.34
C TRP A 55 -5.34 13.33 11.59
N PRO A 56 -6.31 13.89 12.34
CA PRO A 56 -6.00 14.66 13.53
C PRO A 56 -5.24 13.81 14.56
N ILE A 57 -4.26 14.44 15.21
CA ILE A 57 -3.38 13.89 16.27
C ILE A 57 -4.18 13.35 17.48
N ASN A 58 -5.49 13.62 17.57
CA ASN A 58 -6.36 13.14 18.65
C ASN A 58 -6.80 11.68 18.54
N TRP A 59 -5.97 10.84 17.92
CA TRP A 59 -6.12 9.41 17.74
C TRP A 59 -6.70 8.70 18.98
N PRO A 60 -8.01 8.41 19.01
CA PRO A 60 -8.64 7.90 20.22
C PRO A 60 -8.32 6.41 20.36
N HIS A 61 -7.61 6.05 21.42
CA HIS A 61 -7.46 4.64 21.82
C HIS A 61 -8.71 4.12 22.55
N ASP A 62 -9.56 5.03 23.00
CA ASP A 62 -10.82 4.75 23.70
C ASP A 62 -11.87 4.09 22.80
N ALA A 63 -12.70 3.27 23.43
CA ALA A 63 -13.85 2.66 22.78
C ALA A 63 -14.82 3.75 22.25
N PRO A 64 -15.53 3.51 21.13
CA PRO A 64 -16.60 4.38 20.70
C PRO A 64 -17.65 4.50 21.82
N ALA A 65 -18.17 5.70 22.08
CA ALA A 65 -19.12 5.94 23.17
C ALA A 65 -20.39 5.06 23.09
N GLY A 66 -20.79 4.66 21.89
CA GLY A 66 -21.93 3.77 21.67
C GLY A 66 -21.61 2.27 21.71
N GLY A 67 -20.36 1.85 21.92
CA GLY A 67 -19.92 0.45 21.92
C GLY A 67 -20.02 -0.28 20.57
N GLU A 68 -20.80 0.25 19.63
CA GLU A 68 -21.03 -0.30 18.30
C GLU A 68 -20.20 0.42 17.24
N MET A 69 -19.87 -0.33 16.19
CA MET A 69 -19.13 0.16 15.04
C MET A 69 -19.68 -0.49 13.78
N SER A 70 -19.80 0.27 12.70
CA SER A 70 -20.18 -0.31 11.40
C SER A 70 -19.00 -1.10 10.81
N VAL A 71 -19.28 -2.10 9.97
CA VAL A 71 -18.21 -2.88 9.31
C VAL A 71 -17.22 -2.01 8.53
N PRO A 72 -17.63 -1.00 7.73
CA PRO A 72 -16.70 -0.11 7.06
C PRO A 72 -15.82 0.69 8.03
N ALA A 73 -16.40 1.19 9.14
CA ALA A 73 -15.65 1.89 10.17
C ALA A 73 -14.66 0.96 10.89
N ALA A 74 -15.05 -0.29 11.16
CA ALA A 74 -14.19 -1.29 11.78
C ALA A 74 -13.01 -1.67 10.89
N ARG A 75 -13.24 -1.82 9.58
CA ARG A 75 -12.14 -2.00 8.60
C ARG A 75 -11.20 -0.82 8.60
N GLN A 76 -11.73 0.40 8.66
CA GLN A 76 -10.89 1.59 8.75
C GLN A 76 -10.07 1.58 10.03
N VAL A 77 -10.68 1.36 11.20
CA VAL A 77 -9.95 1.30 12.47
C VAL A 77 -8.84 0.23 12.45
N MET A 78 -9.09 -0.94 11.85
CA MET A 78 -8.04 -1.97 11.72
C MET A 78 -6.89 -1.54 10.81
N ARG A 79 -7.15 -0.74 9.77
CA ARG A 79 -6.12 -0.15 8.90
C ARG A 79 -5.34 0.94 9.59
N THR A 80 -5.99 1.79 10.38
CA THR A 80 -5.27 2.87 11.05
C THR A 80 -4.51 2.35 12.27
N HIS A 81 -5.12 1.47 13.08
CA HIS A 81 -4.50 0.93 14.31
C HIS A 81 -3.63 -0.33 14.05
N LEU A 82 -2.90 -0.38 12.93
CA LEU A 82 -2.03 -1.51 12.59
C LEU A 82 -0.98 -1.80 13.67
N THR A 83 -0.37 -0.74 14.21
CA THR A 83 0.68 -0.81 15.26
C THR A 83 0.13 -1.05 16.67
N CYS A 84 -1.17 -0.82 16.88
CA CYS A 84 -1.79 -1.05 18.18
C CYS A 84 -1.96 -2.55 18.44
N ASP A 85 -1.89 -2.96 19.69
CA ASP A 85 -2.24 -4.31 20.12
C ASP A 85 -3.68 -4.38 20.69
N LEU A 86 -4.30 -5.57 20.64
CA LEU A 86 -5.69 -5.78 21.08
C LEU A 86 -5.88 -5.63 22.60
N TYR A 87 -4.81 -5.77 23.39
CA TYR A 87 -4.86 -5.57 24.83
C TYR A 87 -4.82 -4.09 25.21
N SER A 88 -4.05 -3.27 24.51
CA SER A 88 -3.86 -1.85 24.86
C SER A 88 -4.83 -0.90 24.15
N CYS A 89 -5.43 -1.29 23.03
CA CYS A 89 -6.33 -0.43 22.27
C CYS A 89 -7.78 -0.91 22.33
N ALA A 90 -8.60 -0.20 23.11
CA ALA A 90 -10.03 -0.48 23.24
C ALA A 90 -10.76 -0.28 21.91
N ARG A 91 -10.41 0.76 21.15
CA ARG A 91 -10.99 1.01 19.81
C ARG A 91 -10.75 -0.13 18.83
N LYS A 92 -9.51 -0.63 18.76
CA LYS A 92 -9.14 -1.79 17.92
C LYS A 92 -9.89 -3.05 18.35
N ARG A 93 -10.07 -3.25 19.66
CA ARG A 93 -10.83 -4.39 20.19
C ARG A 93 -12.30 -4.36 19.77
N ILE A 94 -12.95 -3.20 19.81
CA ILE A 94 -14.33 -3.05 19.31
C ILE A 94 -14.39 -3.33 17.81
N ALA A 95 -13.48 -2.76 17.01
CA ALA A 95 -13.42 -3.04 15.58
C ALA A 95 -13.22 -4.54 15.29
N TYR A 96 -12.32 -5.20 16.03
CA TYR A 96 -12.08 -6.64 15.91
C TYR A 96 -13.33 -7.47 16.20
N ARG A 97 -14.04 -7.16 17.28
CA ARG A 97 -15.33 -7.78 17.64
C ARG A 97 -16.37 -7.59 16.54
N THR A 98 -16.53 -6.37 16.04
CA THR A 98 -17.48 -6.04 14.97
C THR A 98 -17.21 -6.88 13.72
N LEU A 99 -15.95 -6.97 13.29
CA LEU A 99 -15.61 -7.74 12.09
C LEU A 99 -15.79 -9.25 12.28
N ALA A 100 -15.49 -9.76 13.48
CA ALA A 100 -15.71 -11.16 13.81
C ALA A 100 -17.20 -11.50 13.87
N GLY A 101 -18.01 -10.68 14.55
CA GLY A 101 -19.46 -10.85 14.63
C GLY A 101 -20.15 -10.74 13.27
N ALA A 102 -19.60 -9.95 12.35
CA ALA A 102 -20.08 -9.86 10.96
C ALA A 102 -19.55 -10.97 10.03
N GLY A 103 -18.73 -11.90 10.51
CA GLY A 103 -18.15 -12.99 9.71
C GLY A 103 -17.11 -12.53 8.67
N VAL A 104 -16.62 -11.30 8.77
CA VAL A 104 -15.59 -10.73 7.86
C VAL A 104 -14.19 -11.17 8.27
N LEU A 105 -13.99 -11.42 9.56
CA LEU A 105 -12.73 -11.85 10.16
C LEU A 105 -12.96 -13.14 10.93
N ILE A 106 -12.10 -14.14 10.71
CA ILE A 106 -12.09 -15.37 11.52
C ILE A 106 -10.97 -15.19 12.57
N PRO A 107 -11.29 -15.16 13.87
CA PRO A 107 -10.29 -15.06 14.92
C PRO A 107 -9.36 -16.27 14.94
N ASP A 108 -8.08 -16.02 15.19
CA ASP A 108 -7.15 -17.09 15.54
C ASP A 108 -7.31 -17.46 17.03
N SER A 109 -6.64 -18.52 17.48
CA SER A 109 -6.71 -18.98 18.88
C SER A 109 -6.33 -17.89 19.90
N ARG A 110 -5.42 -16.98 19.52
CA ARG A 110 -5.04 -15.80 20.32
C ARG A 110 -6.15 -14.73 20.33
N GLY A 111 -6.86 -14.58 19.22
CA GLY A 111 -7.88 -13.57 18.96
C GLY A 111 -9.25 -13.92 19.51
N GLU A 112 -9.57 -15.21 19.64
CA GLU A 112 -10.86 -15.70 20.15
C GLU A 112 -11.29 -15.06 21.48
N ARG A 113 -10.33 -14.82 22.40
CA ARG A 113 -10.60 -14.18 23.70
C ARG A 113 -11.12 -12.75 23.61
N PHE A 114 -10.94 -12.09 22.47
CA PHE A 114 -11.39 -10.72 22.26
C PHE A 114 -12.75 -10.67 21.57
N VAL A 115 -13.30 -11.79 21.09
CA VAL A 115 -14.60 -11.85 20.41
C VAL A 115 -15.73 -12.30 21.34
N ARG A 116 -15.39 -13.05 22.38
CA ARG A 116 -16.28 -13.32 23.51
C ARG A 116 -16.55 -12.05 24.31
#